data_AF-A0A963JXK5-F1
#
_entry.id   AF-A0A963JXK5-F1
#
_cell.length_a   1.000
_cell.length_b   1.000
_cell.length_c   1.000
_cell.angle_alpha   90.00
_cell.angle_beta   90.00
_cell.angle_gamma   90.00
#
_symmetry.space_group_name_H-M   'P 1'
#
loop_
_entity.id
_entity.type
_entity.pdbx_description
1 polymer ?
#
loop_
_entity_poly.entity_id
_entity_poly.type
_entity_poly.pdbx_seq_one_letter_code
_entity_poly.pdbx_strand_id
1 'polypeptide(L)' 'MLATGLALFATVVLLLFGRALASETPEVVGVRFGINEAVTRVVLDVDRPVRFGATVLADPPRLVVDLDD' A
#
# COMPACT_ATOMS: atom_id res chain seq x y z
N MET A 1 17.88 35.75 -21.66
CA MET A 1 18.40 34.43 -22.09
C MET A 1 18.90 33.57 -20.92
N LEU A 2 19.63 34.12 -19.94
CA LEU A 2 20.11 33.36 -18.77
C LEU A 2 18.98 32.85 -17.85
N ALA A 3 18.01 33.71 -17.52
CA ALA A 3 16.90 33.36 -16.61
C ALA A 3 15.95 32.29 -17.18
N THR A 4 15.69 32.35 -18.49
CA THR A 4 14.89 31.35 -19.22
C THR A 4 15.57 29.99 -19.28
N GLY A 5 16.91 29.95 -19.38
CA GLY A 5 17.68 28.70 -19.35
C GLY A 5 17.64 28.03 -17.97
N LEU A 6 17.75 28.81 -16.90
CA LEU A 6 17.67 28.32 -15.52
C LEU A 6 16.28 27.75 -15.18
N ALA A 7 15.21 28.44 -15.59
CA ALA A 7 13.84 27.98 -15.38
C ALA A 7 13.54 26.67 -16.12
N LEU A 8 14.03 26.54 -17.37
CA LEU A 8 13.89 25.31 -18.14
C LEU A 8 14.66 24.16 -17.49
N PHE A 9 15.89 24.40 -17.04
CA PHE A 9 16.70 23.41 -16.33
C PHE A 9 16.02 22.94 -15.04
N ALA A 10 15.52 23.86 -14.20
CA ALA A 10 14.80 23.53 -12.98
C ALA A 10 13.53 22.70 -13.27
N THR A 11 12.81 23.03 -14.35
CA THR A 11 11.61 22.30 -14.78
C THR A 11 11.94 20.88 -15.22
N VAL A 12 13.01 20.71 -16.02
CA VAL A 12 13.48 19.40 -16.47
C VAL A 12 13.96 18.56 -15.28
N VAL A 13 14.71 19.14 -14.35
CA VAL A 13 15.13 18.45 -13.11
C VAL A 13 13.91 18.02 -12.29
N LEU A 14 12.90 18.88 -12.13
CA LEU A 14 11.68 18.53 -11.40
C LEU A 14 10.89 17.40 -12.09
N LEU A 15 10.85 17.37 -13.43
CA LEU A 15 10.19 16.31 -14.19
C LEU A 15 10.96 14.97 -14.14
N LEU A 16 12.30 15.02 -14.12
CA LEU A 16 13.14 13.83 -14.06
C LEU A 16 13.21 13.21 -12.66
N PHE A 17 13.17 14.03 -11.60
CA PHE A 17 13.37 13.58 -10.22
C PHE A 17 12.11 13.66 -9.34
N GLY A 18 11.05 14.35 -9.75
CA GLY A 18 9.83 14.54 -8.96
C GLY A 18 8.86 13.34 -8.90
N ARG A 19 9.30 12.14 -9.30
CA ARG A 19 8.42 10.97 -9.45
C ARG A 19 8.26 10.10 -8.20
N ALA A 20 8.89 10.42 -7.07
CA ALA A 20 9.01 9.49 -5.95
C ALA A 20 8.50 10.04 -4.60
N LEU A 21 7.27 10.54 -4.56
CA LEU A 21 6.53 10.74 -3.30
C LEU A 21 5.39 9.72 -3.16
N ALA A 22 5.58 8.49 -3.67
CA ALA A 22 4.66 7.41 -3.34
C ALA A 22 4.98 6.94 -1.92
N SER A 23 3.97 6.81 -1.07
CA SER A 23 4.11 6.18 0.24
C SER A 23 4.68 4.77 0.06
N GLU A 24 5.75 4.42 0.78
CA GLU A 24 6.34 3.07 0.74
C GLU A 24 5.50 2.05 1.52
N THR A 25 4.65 2.51 2.44
CA THR A 25 3.73 1.67 3.22
C THR A 25 2.65 1.06 2.32
N PRO A 26 2.48 -0.27 2.32
CA PRO A 26 1.39 -0.97 1.64
C PRO A 26 0.02 -0.47 2.10
N GLU A 27 -0.93 -0.33 1.17
CA GLU A 27 -2.28 0.13 1.48
C GLU A 27 -3.33 -0.94 1.13
N VAL A 28 -4.28 -1.16 2.05
CA VAL A 28 -5.47 -1.97 1.78
C VAL A 28 -6.48 -1.12 1.03
N VAL A 29 -6.65 -1.42 -0.25
CA VAL A 29 -7.55 -0.67 -1.16
C VAL A 29 -8.94 -1.27 -1.25
N GLY A 30 -9.14 -2.49 -0.73
CA GLY A 30 -10.43 -3.17 -0.76
C GLY A 30 -10.54 -4.29 0.27
N VAL A 31 -11.74 -4.49 0.78
CA VAL A 31 -12.06 -5.60 1.69
C VAL A 31 -13.32 -6.29 1.20
N ARG A 32 -13.25 -7.62 1.08
CA ARG A 32 -14.37 -8.44 0.63
C ARG A 32 -14.50 -9.62 1.58
N PHE A 33 -15.74 -10.01 1.86
CA PHE A 33 -16.03 -11.22 2.61
C PHE A 33 -17.06 -12.06 1.88
N GLY A 34 -16.91 -13.38 1.98
CA GLY A 34 -17.85 -14.35 1.46
C GLY A 34 -18.05 -15.45 2.49
N ILE A 35 -19.32 -15.74 2.80
CA ILE A 35 -19.69 -16.85 3.67
C ILE A 35 -19.92 -18.06 2.75
N ASN A 36 -19.14 -19.11 2.93
CA ASN A 36 -19.31 -20.36 2.21
C ASN A 36 -19.50 -21.46 3.25
N GLU A 37 -20.73 -21.92 3.45
CA GLU A 37 -21.11 -23.05 4.33
C GLU A 37 -20.28 -23.18 5.63
N ALA A 38 -19.11 -23.85 5.58
CA ALA A 38 -18.23 -24.11 6.71
C ALA A 38 -17.05 -23.12 6.90
N VAL A 39 -16.80 -22.21 5.96
CA VAL A 39 -15.64 -21.30 5.95
C VAL A 39 -16.05 -19.88 5.55
N THR A 40 -15.62 -18.90 6.34
CA THR A 40 -15.67 -17.49 5.93
C THR A 40 -14.37 -17.13 5.21
N ARG A 41 -14.46 -16.65 3.97
CA ARG A 41 -13.33 -16.11 3.23
C ARG A 41 -13.32 -14.60 3.36
N VAL A 42 -12.21 -14.05 3.84
CA VAL A 42 -11.91 -12.61 3.81
C VAL A 42 -10.80 -12.39 2.79
N VAL A 43 -10.97 -11.41 1.91
CA VAL A 43 -9.99 -11.00 0.90
C VAL A 43 -9.66 -9.54 1.13
N LEU A 44 -8.37 -9.25 1.29
CA LEU A 44 -7.83 -7.90 1.34
C LEU A 44 -7.13 -7.63 0.01
N ASP A 45 -7.62 -6.63 -0.72
CA ASP A 45 -6.95 -6.15 -1.92
C ASP A 45 -5.89 -5.14 -1.47
N VAL A 46 -4.62 -5.42 -1.79
CA VAL A 46 -3.47 -4.57 -1.45
C VAL A 46 -2.85 -3.99 -2.71
N ASP A 47 -2.41 -2.74 -2.64
CA ASP A 47 -1.87 -2.00 -3.79
C ASP A 47 -0.49 -2.52 -4.27
N ARG A 48 0.21 -3.26 -3.41
CA ARG A 48 1.52 -3.84 -3.65
C ARG A 48 1.70 -5.17 -2.92
N PRO A 49 2.69 -5.99 -3.32
CA PRO A 49 3.05 -7.20 -2.58
C PRO A 49 3.44 -6.86 -1.14
N VAL A 50 2.95 -7.65 -0.19
CA VAL A 50 3.12 -7.45 1.26
C VAL A 50 3.44 -8.79 1.92
N ARG A 51 4.29 -8.79 2.94
CA ARG A 51 4.43 -9.97 3.81
C ARG A 51 3.35 -9.90 4.88
N PHE A 52 2.86 -11.05 5.34
CA PHE A 52 1.86 -11.06 6.38
C PHE A 52 2.09 -12.17 7.40
N GLY A 53 1.73 -11.87 8.64
CA GLY A 53 1.62 -12.82 9.74
C GLY A 53 0.15 -13.04 10.11
N ALA A 54 -0.17 -14.21 10.65
CA ALA A 54 -1.51 -14.48 11.18
C ALA A 54 -1.41 -15.16 12.55
N THR A 55 -2.13 -14.61 13.52
CA THR A 55 -2.13 -15.10 14.91
C THR A 55 -3.55 -15.24 15.43
N VAL A 56 -3.80 -16.31 16.17
CA VAL A 56 -5.07 -16.52 16.88
C VAL A 56 -4.88 -16.16 18.35
N LEU A 57 -5.71 -15.24 18.85
CA LEU A 57 -5.78 -14.88 20.26
C LEU A 57 -6.99 -15.57 20.88
N ALA A 58 -6.81 -16.12 22.09
CA ALA A 58 -7.90 -16.61 22.90
C ALA A 58 -8.52 -15.49 23.75
N ASP A 59 -9.80 -15.66 24.10
CA ASP A 59 -10.54 -14.86 25.09
C ASP A 59 -10.59 -13.32 24.87
N PRO A 60 -11.52 -12.80 24.03
CA PRO A 60 -12.36 -13.55 23.10
C PRO A 60 -11.56 -14.06 21.89
N PRO A 61 -12.02 -15.13 21.21
CA PRO A 61 -11.34 -15.66 20.04
C PRO A 61 -11.26 -14.60 18.93
N ARG A 62 -10.02 -14.27 18.53
CA ARG A 62 -9.75 -13.30 17.46
C ARG A 62 -8.67 -13.84 16.53
N LEU A 63 -8.85 -13.62 15.23
CA LEU A 63 -7.80 -13.77 14.23
C LEU A 63 -7.22 -12.38 13.95
N VAL A 64 -5.92 -12.20 14.16
CA VAL A 64 -5.17 -10.99 13.83
C VAL A 64 -4.30 -11.30 12.61
N VAL A 65 -4.37 -10.43 11.61
CA VAL A 65 -3.53 -10.49 10.41
C VAL A 65 -2.72 -9.22 10.37
N ASP A 66 -1.41 -9.36 10.54
CA ASP A 66 -0.46 -8.25 10.49
C ASP A 66 0.11 -8.15 9.07
N LEU A 67 0.12 -6.94 8.51
CA LEU A 67 0.69 -6.64 7.20
C LEU A 67 1.99 -5.88 7.42
N ASP A 68 3.12 -6.46 7.01
CA ASP A 68 4.45 -5.88 7.17
C ASP A 68 4.85 -5.08 5.92
N ASP A 69 5.59 -3.99 6.12
CA ASP A 69 6.16 -3.15 5.05
C ASP A 69 7.20 -3.88 4.17
#